data_AF-A0A060BY87-F1
#
_entry.id   AF-A0A060BY87-F1
#
_cell.length_a   1.000
_cell.length_b   1.000
_cell.length_c   1.000
_cell.angle_alpha   90.00
_cell.angle_beta   90.00
_cell.angle_gamma   90.00
#
_symmetry.space_group_name_H-M   'P 1'
#
loop_
_entity.id
_entity.type
_entity.pdbx_description
1 polymer ?
#
loop_
_entity_poly.entity_id
_entity_poly.type
_entity_poly.pdbx_seq_one_letter_code
_entity_poly.pdbx_strand_id
1 'polypeptide(L)'
;LRSNSASNPTDGIALNEKFTYIIKVVGDLLTVTISREGKDDVVENVNMVNSGFNVGGQYMYFKAGIYHLNNSGNADDYAQATFYSLEKTHTFN
;
A
#
# COMPACT_ATOMS: atom_id res chain seq x y z
N LEU A 1 10.67 -7.48 -10.90
CA LEU A 1 9.37 -6.96 -11.40
C LEU A 1 8.60 -8.10 -12.06
N ARG A 2 7.27 -8.15 -11.90
CA ARG A 2 6.42 -9.17 -12.53
C ARG A 2 6.26 -8.87 -14.02
N SER A 3 6.30 -9.88 -14.88
CA SER A 3 6.07 -9.73 -16.33
C SER A 3 4.61 -9.43 -16.65
N ASN A 4 4.35 -8.70 -17.74
CA ASN A 4 2.99 -8.45 -18.28
C ASN A 4 2.30 -9.73 -18.77
N SER A 5 3.06 -10.78 -19.07
CA SER A 5 2.56 -12.10 -19.51
C SER A 5 2.52 -13.15 -18.39
N ALA A 6 2.75 -12.74 -17.14
CA ALA A 6 2.71 -13.66 -16.01
C ALA A 6 1.28 -14.21 -15.83
N SER A 7 1.17 -15.51 -15.51
CA SER A 7 -0.11 -16.12 -15.12
C SER A 7 -0.69 -15.42 -13.89
N ASN A 8 -2.01 -15.54 -13.66
CA ASN A 8 -2.61 -14.99 -12.45
C ASN A 8 -2.05 -15.68 -11.19
N PRO A 9 -1.81 -14.94 -10.11
CA PRO A 9 -1.39 -15.55 -8.84
C PRO A 9 -2.55 -16.40 -8.27
N THR A 10 -2.22 -17.56 -7.70
CA THR A 10 -3.20 -18.47 -7.08
C THR A 10 -3.85 -17.87 -5.84
N ASP A 11 -3.12 -17.04 -5.09
CA ASP A 11 -3.62 -16.31 -3.91
C ASP A 11 -3.62 -14.78 -4.14
N GLY A 12 -4.17 -14.34 -5.27
CA GLY A 12 -4.31 -12.93 -5.61
C GLY A 12 -5.44 -12.20 -4.86
N ILE A 13 -5.66 -10.96 -5.26
CA ILE A 13 -6.85 -10.15 -4.96
C ILE A 13 -7.52 -9.87 -6.30
N ALA A 14 -8.76 -10.31 -6.50
CA ALA A 14 -9.49 -10.10 -7.74
C ALA A 14 -9.98 -8.65 -7.88
N LEU A 15 -10.36 -8.24 -9.09
CA LEU A 15 -11.08 -6.97 -9.29
C LEU A 15 -12.37 -6.97 -8.47
N ASN A 16 -12.65 -5.86 -7.80
CA ASN A 16 -13.78 -5.67 -6.87
C ASN A 16 -13.79 -6.55 -5.61
N GLU A 17 -12.77 -7.38 -5.37
CA GLU A 17 -12.59 -8.03 -4.07
C GLU A 17 -12.24 -6.97 -3.02
N LYS A 18 -12.97 -6.96 -1.90
CA LYS A 18 -12.69 -6.03 -0.80
C LYS A 18 -11.49 -6.52 0.00
N PHE A 19 -10.60 -5.60 0.30
CA PHE A 19 -9.49 -5.82 1.20
C PHE A 19 -9.22 -4.54 2.00
N THR A 20 -8.48 -4.68 3.09
CA THR A 20 -8.00 -3.56 3.91
C THR A 20 -6.49 -3.53 3.88
N TYR A 21 -5.92 -2.33 3.91
CA TYR A 21 -4.49 -2.15 4.18
C TYR A 21 -4.30 -1.21 5.37
N ILE A 22 -3.25 -1.47 6.14
CA ILE A 22 -2.78 -0.60 7.22
C ILE A 22 -1.30 -0.31 6.97
N ILE A 23 -0.95 0.97 7.01
CA ILE A 23 0.43 1.45 6.97
C ILE A 23 0.69 2.13 8.32
N LYS A 24 1.49 1.51 9.17
CA LYS A 24 1.78 1.99 10.52
C LYS A 24 3.27 2.27 10.66
N VAL A 25 3.62 3.46 11.09
CA VAL A 25 5.01 3.84 11.39
C VAL A 25 5.11 4.19 12.88
N VAL A 26 6.03 3.53 13.59
CA VAL A 26 6.36 3.83 15.00
C VAL A 26 7.88 3.89 15.12
N GLY A 27 8.41 5.10 15.34
CA GLY A 27 9.85 5.33 15.25
C GLY A 27 10.36 4.97 13.85
N ASP A 28 11.39 4.11 13.80
CA ASP A 28 12.02 3.65 12.56
C ASP A 28 11.37 2.37 11.98
N LEU A 29 10.28 1.87 12.57
CA LEU A 29 9.62 0.66 12.10
C LEU A 29 8.39 1.00 11.26
N LEU A 30 8.40 0.58 9.99
CA LEU A 30 7.23 0.56 9.12
C LEU A 30 6.62 -0.84 9.11
N THR A 31 5.38 -0.96 9.56
CA THR A 31 4.57 -2.18 9.45
C THR A 31 3.49 -1.96 8.40
N VAL A 32 3.44 -2.84 7.41
CA VAL A 32 2.37 -2.91 6.41
C VAL A 32 1.56 -4.17 6.65
N THR A 33 0.24 -4.03 6.69
CA THR A 33 -0.68 -5.17 6.86
C THR A 33 -1.71 -5.15 5.75
N ILE A 34 -1.98 -6.32 5.15
CA ILE A 34 -3.05 -6.53 4.20
C ILE A 34 -4.00 -7.58 4.78
N SER A 35 -5.27 -7.23 4.91
CA SER A 35 -6.32 -8.08 5.47
C SER A 35 -7.38 -8.37 4.41
N ARG A 36 -7.83 -9.62 4.35
CA ARG A 36 -8.85 -10.11 3.41
C ARG A 36 -9.85 -10.98 4.17
N GLU A 37 -11.12 -10.89 3.81
CA GLU A 37 -12.17 -11.67 4.47
C GLU A 37 -11.90 -13.18 4.36
N GLY A 38 -11.96 -13.89 5.48
CA GLY A 38 -11.74 -15.34 5.53
C GLY A 38 -10.28 -15.80 5.29
N LYS A 39 -9.31 -14.89 5.28
CA LYS A 39 -7.88 -15.20 5.16
C LYS A 39 -7.08 -14.56 6.29
N ASP A 40 -5.94 -15.16 6.63
CA ASP A 40 -5.01 -14.58 7.59
C ASP A 40 -4.39 -13.28 7.05
N ASP A 41 -4.03 -12.39 7.97
CA ASP A 41 -3.34 -11.15 7.65
C ASP A 41 -1.95 -11.43 7.06
N VAL A 42 -1.62 -10.70 6.00
CA VAL A 42 -0.25 -10.65 5.47
C VAL A 42 0.43 -9.42 6.04
N VAL A 43 1.49 -9.63 6.82
CA VAL A 43 2.21 -8.56 7.53
C VAL A 43 3.66 -8.51 7.07
N GLU A 44 4.14 -7.31 6.73
CA GLU A 44 5.54 -7.03 6.44
C GLU A 44 6.07 -5.95 7.38
N ASN A 45 7.26 -6.17 7.92
CA ASN A 45 7.96 -5.24 8.81
C ASN A 45 9.25 -4.77 8.15
N VAL A 46 9.36 -3.46 7.93
CA VAL A 46 10.52 -2.82 7.33
C VAL A 46 11.21 -1.97 8.38
N ASN A 47 12.47 -2.30 8.67
CA ASN A 47 13.33 -1.49 9.51
C ASN A 47 13.94 -0.35 8.68
N MET A 48 13.60 0.89 9.02
CA MET A 48 14.02 2.11 8.31
C MET A 48 15.14 2.88 9.02
N VAL A 49 15.81 2.29 10.02
CA VAL A 49 16.84 2.99 10.83
C VAL A 49 17.95 3.61 9.99
N ASN A 50 18.29 2.98 8.86
CA ASN A 50 19.34 3.42 7.93
C ASN A 50 18.76 4.09 6.67
N SER A 51 17.47 4.42 6.63
CA SER A 51 16.80 5.03 5.47
C SER A 51 16.92 6.55 5.45
N GLY A 52 17.41 7.18 6.51
CA GLY A 52 17.62 8.64 6.61
C GLY A 52 16.36 9.44 6.94
N PHE A 53 15.21 8.78 7.18
CA PHE A 53 13.95 9.44 7.54
C PHE A 53 13.89 9.94 8.99
N ASN A 54 14.81 9.48 9.83
CA ASN A 54 15.02 9.94 11.20
C ASN A 54 15.97 11.15 11.31
N VAL A 55 16.53 11.62 10.18
CA VAL A 55 17.34 12.83 10.15
C VAL A 55 16.41 14.05 10.23
N GLY A 56 16.78 15.04 11.06
CA GLY A 56 16.01 16.27 11.22
C GLY A 56 15.78 17.03 9.91
N GLY A 57 14.67 17.76 9.84
CA GLY A 57 14.27 18.55 8.65
C GLY A 57 13.40 17.78 7.64
N GLN A 58 13.17 16.49 7.87
CA GLN A 58 12.20 15.70 7.11
C GLN A 58 10.79 15.89 7.68
N TYR A 59 9.79 15.94 6.79
CA TYR A 59 8.38 15.91 7.14
C TYR A 59 7.67 14.87 6.28
N MET A 60 6.66 14.23 6.85
CA MET A 60 5.95 13.13 6.20
C MET A 60 4.47 13.44 6.11
N TYR A 61 3.82 12.89 5.09
CA TYR A 61 2.38 12.97 4.89
C TYR A 61 1.91 11.72 4.16
N PHE A 62 0.69 11.26 4.46
CA PHE A 62 0.10 10.12 3.78
C PHE A 62 -0.57 10.55 2.48
N LYS A 63 -0.56 9.65 1.49
CA LYS A 63 -1.34 9.75 0.26
C LYS A 63 -2.18 8.49 0.11
N ALA A 64 -3.40 8.63 -0.39
CA ALA A 64 -4.29 7.51 -0.69
C ALA A 64 -5.08 7.82 -1.97
N GLY A 65 -5.33 6.79 -2.78
CA GLY A 65 -6.00 6.91 -4.08
C GLY A 65 -5.32 6.06 -5.15
N ILE A 66 -5.69 6.29 -6.41
CA ILE A 66 -5.00 5.71 -7.56
C ILE A 66 -3.91 6.68 -8.01
N TYR A 67 -2.66 6.24 -7.96
CA TYR A 67 -1.57 6.87 -8.71
C TYR A 67 -1.22 5.96 -9.88
N HIS A 68 -1.72 6.29 -11.07
CA HIS A 68 -1.64 5.43 -12.25
C HIS A 68 -0.19 5.36 -12.76
N LEU A 69 0.42 4.17 -12.72
CA LEU A 69 1.81 3.95 -13.11
C LEU A 69 1.99 3.53 -14.58
N ASN A 70 0.91 3.31 -15.33
CA ASN A 70 0.97 3.07 -16.77
C ASN A 70 0.96 4.42 -17.50
N ASN A 71 1.95 4.66 -18.35
CA ASN A 71 2.06 5.86 -19.19
C ASN A 71 2.21 5.54 -20.69
N SER A 72 2.02 4.29 -21.10
CA SER A 72 2.15 3.82 -22.49
C SER A 72 0.88 3.15 -23.03
N GLY A 73 -0.17 3.06 -22.23
CA GLY A 73 -1.49 2.55 -22.63
C GLY A 73 -2.23 3.47 -23.59
N ASN A 74 -3.39 3.00 -24.06
CA ASN A 74 -4.29 3.82 -24.86
C ASN A 74 -4.88 4.97 -24.05
N ALA A 75 -5.34 6.02 -24.72
CA ALA A 75 -5.85 7.22 -24.07
C ALA A 75 -7.14 6.99 -23.25
N ASP A 76 -7.88 5.93 -23.55
CA ASP A 76 -9.10 5.51 -22.87
C ASP A 76 -8.87 4.43 -21.80
N ASP A 77 -7.63 3.97 -21.62
CA ASP A 77 -7.27 3.05 -20.55
C ASP A 77 -7.26 3.77 -19.19
N TYR A 78 -7.85 3.16 -18.17
CA TYR A 78 -8.00 3.78 -16.86
C TYR A 78 -7.91 2.78 -15.72
N ALA A 79 -7.49 3.27 -14.56
CA ALA A 79 -7.51 2.55 -13.31
C ALA A 79 -8.53 3.19 -12.37
N GLN A 80 -9.26 2.35 -11.63
CA GLN A 80 -10.28 2.79 -10.68
C GLN A 80 -10.18 1.97 -9.40
N ALA A 81 -10.38 2.63 -8.26
CA ALA A 81 -10.60 1.98 -6.97
C ALA A 81 -11.73 2.68 -6.23
N THR A 82 -12.38 1.94 -5.33
CA THR A 82 -13.43 2.45 -4.44
C THR A 82 -12.98 2.25 -2.99
N PHE A 83 -12.85 3.36 -2.26
CA PHE A 83 -12.56 3.34 -0.83
C PHE A 83 -13.87 3.36 -0.04
N TYR A 84 -14.09 2.34 0.78
CA TYR A 84 -15.25 2.26 1.68
C TYR A 84 -14.98 2.87 3.06
N SER A 85 -13.70 2.90 3.47
CA SER A 85 -13.21 3.62 4.63
C SER A 85 -11.81 4.15 4.32
N LEU A 86 -11.47 5.32 4.87
CA LEU A 86 -10.14 5.90 4.81
C LEU A 86 -9.89 6.71 6.08
N GLU A 87 -9.04 6.17 6.93
CA GLU A 87 -8.71 6.76 8.23
C GLU A 87 -7.22 7.06 8.33
N LYS A 88 -6.91 8.08 9.14
CA LYS A 88 -5.55 8.55 9.40
C LYS A 88 -5.48 9.02 10.85
N THR A 89 -4.46 8.57 11.56
CA THR A 89 -4.23 8.93 12.96
C THR A 89 -2.76 9.21 13.17
N HIS A 90 -2.45 10.21 13.99
CA HIS A 90 -1.11 10.47 14.48
C HIS A 90 -1.14 10.40 16.00
N THR A 91 -0.16 9.73 16.58
CA THR A 91 0.04 9.67 18.04
C THR A 91 1.37 10.32 18.38
N PHE A 92 1.45 10.89 19.57
CA PHE A 92 2.74 11.18 20.18
C PHE A 92 3.29 9.88 20.76
N ASN A 93 4.60 9.66 20.62
CA ASN A 93 5.31 8.61 21.34
C ASN A 93 5.79 9.15 22.68
#